data_AF-A0A919BB01-F1
#
_entry.id   AF-A0A919BB01-F1
#
_cell.length_a   1.000
_cell.length_b   1.000
_cell.length_c   1.000
_cell.angle_alpha   90.00
_cell.angle_beta   90.00
_cell.angle_gamma   90.00
#
_symmetry.space_group_name_H-M   'P 1'
#
loop_
_entity.id
_entity.type
_entity.pdbx_description
1 polymer ?
#
loop_
_entity_poly.entity_id
_entity_poly.type
_entity_poly.pdbx_seq_one_letter_code
_entity_poly.pdbx_strand_id
1 'polypeptide(L)'
;MSFEDEWTNLRSNAAMRLAGASSGPSGGHGGVSSSEAKKKAAVRALEEHVLPDTQAAGKVMDETTEAAVKGFKDWATGAGLTTALKGWRTSVGGLQKVLAGEKTALSGTNQLLHGGDRWTGGQFDGLTQPPAGGQPQPPFLSKLQNYH
;
A
#
# COMPACT_ATOMS: atom_id res chain seq x y z
N MET A 1 -22.95 19.45 -18.04
CA MET A 1 -21.92 18.77 -17.23
C MET A 1 -20.64 18.80 -18.05
N SER A 2 -19.57 19.35 -17.49
CA SER A 2 -18.28 19.45 -18.19
C SER A 2 -17.52 18.13 -18.06
N PHE A 3 -16.74 17.76 -19.08
CA PHE A 3 -15.75 16.67 -18.99
C PHE A 3 -14.86 16.83 -17.75
N GLU A 4 -14.53 18.07 -17.38
CA GLU A 4 -13.70 18.37 -16.21
C GLU A 4 -14.38 18.02 -14.88
N ASP A 5 -15.72 18.13 -14.80
CA ASP A 5 -16.51 17.76 -13.62
C ASP A 5 -16.58 16.23 -13.47
N GLU A 6 -16.79 15.52 -14.58
CA GLU A 6 -16.75 14.05 -14.57
C GLU A 6 -15.35 13.53 -14.23
N TRP A 7 -14.32 14.22 -14.74
CA TRP A 7 -12.93 13.83 -14.54
C TRP A 7 -12.38 14.13 -13.15
N THR A 8 -12.89 15.18 -12.50
CA THR A 8 -12.60 15.43 -11.07
C THR A 8 -13.33 14.42 -10.19
N ASN A 9 -14.56 14.03 -10.54
CA ASN A 9 -15.32 13.03 -9.79
C ASN A 9 -14.67 11.64 -9.87
N LEU A 10 -14.24 11.22 -11.06
CA LEU A 10 -13.49 9.98 -11.27
C LEU A 10 -12.18 9.93 -10.46
N ARG A 11 -11.40 11.01 -10.47
CA ARG A 11 -10.17 11.11 -9.66
C ARG A 11 -10.45 11.04 -8.16
N SER A 12 -11.50 11.72 -7.70
CA SER A 12 -11.88 11.75 -6.29
C SER A 12 -12.38 10.39 -5.82
N ASN A 13 -13.19 9.72 -6.63
CA ASN A 13 -13.71 8.38 -6.34
C ASN A 13 -12.59 7.33 -6.36
N ALA A 14 -11.64 7.43 -7.29
CA ALA A 14 -10.44 6.58 -7.32
C ALA A 14 -9.57 6.78 -6.06
N ALA A 15 -9.31 8.02 -5.66
CA ALA A 15 -8.55 8.31 -4.43
C ALA A 15 -9.27 7.82 -3.17
N MET A 16 -10.60 7.94 -3.13
CA MET A 16 -11.41 7.50 -1.99
C MET A 16 -11.50 5.97 -1.88
N ARG A 17 -11.65 5.27 -3.02
CA ARG A 17 -11.61 3.79 -3.08
C ARG A 17 -10.27 3.23 -2.62
N LEU A 18 -9.19 3.94 -2.92
CA LEU A 18 -7.85 3.56 -2.54
C LEU A 18 -7.57 3.80 -1.05
N ALA A 19 -8.00 4.96 -0.52
CA ALA A 19 -7.94 5.24 0.91
C ALA A 19 -8.79 4.26 1.75
N GLY A 20 -9.96 3.84 1.22
CA GLY A 20 -10.87 2.89 1.87
C GLY A 20 -10.38 1.44 1.91
N ALA A 21 -9.35 1.07 1.15
CA ALA A 21 -8.75 -0.27 1.22
C ALA A 21 -7.94 -0.52 2.51
N SER A 22 -7.69 0.53 3.31
CA SER A 22 -7.00 0.45 4.61
C SER A 22 -7.90 0.05 5.78
N SER A 23 -9.22 -0.10 5.57
CA SER A 23 -10.20 -0.37 6.63
C SER A 23 -11.23 -1.43 6.20
N GLY A 24 -10.76 -2.68 6.10
CA GLY A 24 -11.63 -3.85 5.98
C GLY A 24 -12.12 -4.37 7.35
N PRO A 25 -13.33 -4.96 7.45
CA PRO A 25 -13.92 -5.36 8.73
C PRO A 25 -13.20 -6.55 9.36
N SER A 26 -12.89 -6.39 10.64
CA SER A 26 -12.42 -7.45 11.54
C SER A 26 -13.44 -8.58 11.65
N GLY A 27 -13.11 -9.78 11.16
CA GLY A 27 -13.87 -10.99 11.44
C GLY A 27 -13.20 -12.26 10.94
N GLY A 28 -12.82 -13.15 11.87
CA GLY A 28 -12.74 -14.61 11.61
C GLY A 28 -11.35 -15.25 11.49
N HIS A 29 -10.78 -15.64 12.63
CA HIS A 29 -10.01 -16.87 12.90
C HIS A 29 -9.44 -17.65 11.69
N GLY A 30 -8.20 -17.32 11.31
CA GLY A 30 -7.43 -18.08 10.34
C GLY A 30 -6.00 -17.57 10.25
N GLY A 31 -5.20 -17.78 11.30
CA GLY A 31 -3.78 -17.43 11.34
C GLY A 31 -3.50 -15.92 11.25
N VAL A 32 -2.89 -15.35 12.28
CA VAL A 32 -2.43 -13.94 12.30
C VAL A 32 -1.32 -13.63 11.28
N SER A 33 -1.02 -14.53 10.34
CA SER A 33 -0.34 -14.18 9.11
C SER A 33 -1.25 -13.29 8.25
N SER A 34 -1.30 -12.01 8.59
CA SER A 34 -1.66 -10.94 7.65
C SER A 34 -0.69 -11.03 6.48
N SER A 35 -1.01 -11.89 5.52
CA SER A 35 -0.08 -12.64 4.68
C SER A 35 1.04 -11.77 4.10
N GLU A 36 2.21 -11.79 4.76
CA GLU A 36 3.40 -11.05 4.32
C GLU A 36 3.78 -11.42 2.90
N ALA A 37 3.63 -12.69 2.54
CA ALA A 37 3.80 -13.18 1.18
C ALA A 37 2.91 -12.41 0.18
N LYS A 38 1.65 -12.14 0.53
CA LYS A 38 0.73 -11.35 -0.31
C LYS A 38 1.12 -9.87 -0.35
N LYS A 39 1.56 -9.27 0.77
CA LYS A 39 2.02 -7.87 0.80
C LYS A 39 3.30 -7.67 0.00
N LYS A 40 4.26 -8.58 0.13
CA LYS A 40 5.51 -8.61 -0.64
C LYS A 40 5.22 -8.84 -2.12
N ALA A 41 4.30 -9.74 -2.47
CA ALA A 41 3.86 -9.93 -3.84
C ALA A 41 3.18 -8.67 -4.41
N ALA A 42 2.37 -7.97 -3.61
CA ALA A 42 1.74 -6.71 -4.02
C ALA A 42 2.77 -5.59 -4.24
N VAL A 43 3.74 -5.43 -3.33
CA VAL A 43 4.86 -4.47 -3.52
C VAL A 43 5.63 -4.79 -4.79
N ARG A 44 5.92 -6.07 -5.04
CA ARG A 44 6.63 -6.52 -6.22
C ARG A 44 5.85 -6.25 -7.51
N ALA A 45 4.54 -6.50 -7.51
CA ALA A 45 3.66 -6.16 -8.62
C ALA A 45 3.61 -4.64 -8.88
N LEU A 46 3.59 -3.83 -7.82
CA LEU A 46 3.65 -2.38 -7.94
C LEU A 46 4.96 -1.90 -8.58
N GLU A 47 6.09 -2.48 -8.18
CA GLU A 47 7.42 -2.14 -8.70
C GLU A 47 7.66 -2.63 -10.13
N GLU A 48 7.33 -3.89 -10.42
CA GLU A 48 7.69 -4.56 -11.67
C GLU A 48 6.70 -4.23 -12.81
N HIS A 49 5.45 -3.93 -12.47
CA HIS A 49 4.39 -3.78 -13.49
C HIS A 49 3.65 -2.45 -13.36
N VAL A 50 3.02 -2.18 -12.22
CA VAL A 50 2.05 -1.07 -12.15
C VAL A 50 2.70 0.29 -12.34
N LEU A 51 3.81 0.58 -11.66
CA LEU A 51 4.56 1.83 -11.84
C LEU A 51 5.11 1.99 -13.26
N PRO A 52 5.90 1.03 -13.80
CA PRO A 52 6.48 1.17 -15.14
C PRO A 52 5.43 1.21 -16.24
N ASP A 53 4.36 0.40 -16.16
CA ASP A 53 3.30 0.38 -17.17
C ASP A 53 2.50 1.70 -17.15
N THR A 54 2.24 2.25 -15.97
CA THR A 54 1.58 3.56 -15.83
C THR A 54 2.43 4.66 -16.46
N GLN A 55 3.75 4.61 -16.25
CA GLN A 55 4.67 5.57 -16.85
C GLN A 55 4.76 5.41 -18.37
N ALA A 56 4.82 4.17 -18.88
CA ALA A 56 4.87 3.87 -20.30
C ALA A 56 3.60 4.32 -21.02
N ALA A 57 2.42 3.99 -20.47
CA ALA A 57 1.14 4.45 -21.01
C ALA A 57 1.03 5.97 -21.01
N GLY A 58 1.52 6.64 -19.95
CA GLY A 58 1.62 8.10 -19.88
C GLY A 58 2.46 8.67 -21.04
N LYS A 59 3.63 8.09 -21.31
CA LYS A 59 4.55 8.52 -22.38
C LYS A 59 3.95 8.33 -23.77
N VAL A 60 3.29 7.21 -24.04
CA VAL A 60 2.63 6.94 -25.34
C VAL A 60 1.53 7.97 -25.61
N MET A 61 0.74 8.30 -24.60
CA MET A 61 -0.30 9.33 -24.72
C MET A 61 0.29 10.73 -24.93
N ASP A 62 1.39 11.06 -24.25
CA ASP A 62 2.10 12.32 -24.45
C ASP A 62 2.59 12.45 -25.91
N GLU A 63 3.27 11.44 -26.44
CA GLU A 63 3.81 11.45 -27.81
C GLU A 63 2.69 11.57 -28.85
N THR A 64 1.61 10.81 -28.68
CA THR A 64 0.46 10.83 -29.60
C THR A 64 -0.25 12.18 -29.57
N THR A 65 -0.41 12.76 -28.37
CA THR A 65 -1.11 14.05 -28.21
C THR A 65 -0.24 15.21 -28.66
N GLU A 66 1.09 15.17 -28.47
CA GLU A 66 2.01 16.18 -28.99
C GLU A 66 2.03 16.21 -30.53
N ALA A 67 2.01 15.04 -31.17
CA ALA A 67 1.88 14.96 -32.62
C ALA A 67 0.57 15.60 -33.10
N ALA A 68 -0.54 15.34 -32.41
CA ALA A 68 -1.84 15.95 -32.72
C ALA A 68 -1.86 17.46 -32.44
N VAL A 69 -1.30 17.95 -31.33
CA VAL A 69 -1.15 19.39 -31.03
C VAL A 69 -0.39 20.08 -32.16
N LYS A 70 0.69 19.46 -32.67
CA LYS A 70 1.47 20.01 -33.78
C LYS A 70 0.66 20.05 -35.08
N GLY A 71 -0.15 19.03 -35.35
CA GLY A 71 -1.05 18.97 -36.52
C GLY A 71 -2.17 20.02 -36.47
N PHE A 72 -2.60 20.41 -35.28
CA PHE A 72 -3.67 21.40 -35.05
C PHE A 72 -3.16 22.74 -34.50
N LYS A 73 -1.88 23.08 -34.71
CA LYS A 73 -1.21 24.21 -34.03
C LYS A 73 -1.93 25.56 -34.18
N ASP A 74 -2.51 25.83 -35.35
CA ASP A 74 -3.19 27.10 -35.65
C ASP A 74 -4.71 27.04 -35.45
N TRP A 75 -5.21 25.93 -34.89
CA TRP A 75 -6.63 25.67 -34.67
C TRP A 75 -6.93 25.74 -33.18
N ALA A 76 -8.15 26.17 -32.82
CA ALA A 76 -8.61 26.13 -31.43
C ALA A 76 -8.48 24.72 -30.80
N THR A 77 -8.60 23.68 -31.62
CA THR A 77 -8.36 22.28 -31.25
C THR A 77 -6.96 22.02 -30.71
N GLY A 78 -5.90 22.65 -31.26
CA GLY A 78 -4.53 22.50 -30.77
C GLY A 78 -4.33 23.11 -29.37
N ALA A 79 -4.98 24.25 -29.10
CA ALA A 79 -5.00 24.86 -27.77
C ALA A 79 -5.78 23.99 -26.75
N GLY A 80 -6.91 23.41 -27.20
CA GLY A 80 -7.68 22.44 -26.42
C GLY A 80 -6.87 21.19 -26.05
N LEU A 81 -6.22 20.55 -27.03
CA LEU A 81 -5.36 19.38 -26.80
C LEU A 81 -4.18 19.70 -25.88
N THR A 82 -3.57 20.89 -26.01
CA THR A 82 -2.48 21.31 -25.10
C THR A 82 -2.96 21.38 -23.66
N THR A 83 -4.17 21.88 -23.43
CA THR A 83 -4.78 21.95 -22.10
C THR A 83 -5.09 20.55 -21.56
N ALA A 84 -5.70 19.70 -22.38
CA ALA A 84 -5.99 18.31 -22.02
C ALA A 84 -4.70 17.54 -21.66
N LEU A 85 -3.62 17.73 -22.44
CA LEU A 85 -2.33 17.10 -22.19
C LEU A 85 -1.72 17.53 -20.85
N LYS A 86 -1.85 18.79 -20.46
CA LYS A 86 -1.42 19.27 -19.12
C LYS A 86 -2.24 18.61 -18.00
N GLY A 87 -3.55 18.49 -18.18
CA GLY A 87 -4.44 17.81 -17.22
C GLY A 87 -4.11 16.32 -17.08
N TRP A 88 -3.83 15.65 -18.20
CA TRP A 88 -3.35 14.27 -18.24
C TRP A 88 -2.05 14.08 -17.45
N ARG A 89 -1.00 14.87 -17.75
CA ARG A 89 0.29 14.81 -17.06
C ARG A 89 0.16 15.01 -15.55
N THR A 90 -0.69 15.95 -15.14
CA THR A 90 -0.98 16.19 -13.72
C THR A 90 -1.62 14.96 -13.07
N SER A 91 -2.55 14.31 -13.77
CA SER A 91 -3.25 13.12 -13.29
C SER A 91 -2.31 11.91 -13.16
N VAL A 92 -1.49 11.65 -14.18
CA VAL A 92 -0.47 10.57 -14.17
C VAL A 92 0.54 10.81 -13.05
N GLY A 93 1.03 12.04 -12.89
CA GLY A 93 1.95 12.39 -11.80
C GLY A 93 1.33 12.23 -10.41
N GLY A 94 0.05 12.54 -10.26
CA GLY A 94 -0.71 12.27 -9.03
C GLY A 94 -0.78 10.78 -8.71
N LEU A 95 -1.13 9.95 -9.70
CA LEU A 95 -1.21 8.50 -9.55
C LEU A 95 0.15 7.90 -9.16
N GLN A 96 1.23 8.33 -9.80
CA GLN A 96 2.59 7.86 -9.47
C GLN A 96 2.99 8.19 -8.03
N LYS A 97 2.67 9.39 -7.53
CA LYS A 97 2.95 9.77 -6.13
C LYS A 97 2.19 8.88 -5.15
N VAL A 98 0.92 8.60 -5.45
CA VAL A 98 0.09 7.74 -4.62
C VAL A 98 0.66 6.32 -4.61
N LEU A 99 0.95 5.72 -5.77
CA LEU A 99 1.55 4.38 -5.86
C LEU A 99 2.88 4.28 -5.10
N ALA A 100 3.71 5.33 -5.14
CA ALA A 100 4.94 5.39 -4.35
C ALA A 100 4.68 5.47 -2.83
N GLY A 101 3.66 6.23 -2.43
CA GLY A 101 3.20 6.30 -1.04
C GLY A 101 2.68 4.94 -0.54
N GLU A 102 1.87 4.26 -1.34
CA GLU A 102 1.34 2.94 -1.02
C GLU A 102 2.45 1.90 -0.88
N LYS A 103 3.41 1.88 -1.81
CA LYS A 103 4.60 1.03 -1.71
C LYS A 103 5.32 1.21 -0.38
N THR A 104 5.49 2.47 0.04
CA THR A 104 6.15 2.83 1.31
C THR A 104 5.33 2.33 2.51
N ALA A 105 4.00 2.54 2.48
CA ALA A 105 3.10 2.10 3.54
C ALA A 105 3.05 0.57 3.67
N LEU A 106 2.96 -0.16 2.56
CA LEU A 106 3.00 -1.63 2.55
C LEU A 106 4.32 -2.16 3.11
N SER A 107 5.45 -1.56 2.69
CA SER A 107 6.78 -1.96 3.16
C SER A 107 6.96 -1.68 4.65
N GLY A 108 6.51 -0.51 5.13
CA GLY A 108 6.54 -0.15 6.55
C GLY A 108 5.67 -1.08 7.41
N THR A 109 4.47 -1.42 6.92
CA THR A 109 3.58 -2.38 7.60
C THR A 109 4.24 -3.77 7.71
N ASN A 110 4.92 -4.21 6.64
CA ASN A 110 5.64 -5.49 6.65
C ASN A 110 6.75 -5.50 7.71
N GLN A 111 7.54 -4.42 7.79
CA GLN A 111 8.61 -4.30 8.79
C GLN A 111 8.07 -4.28 10.23
N LEU A 112 6.93 -3.61 10.46
CA LEU A 112 6.30 -3.55 11.77
C LEU A 112 5.83 -4.93 12.24
N LEU A 113 5.19 -5.71 11.36
CA LEU A 113 4.75 -7.07 11.66
C LEU A 113 5.94 -8.00 11.96
N HIS A 114 6.96 -7.99 11.10
CA HIS A 114 8.20 -8.73 11.35
C HIS A 114 8.90 -8.34 12.66
N GLY A 115 8.81 -7.08 13.07
CA GLY A 115 9.33 -6.61 14.36
C GLY A 115 8.54 -7.17 15.53
N GLY A 116 7.20 -7.09 15.45
CA GLY A 116 6.28 -7.60 16.47
C GLY A 116 6.39 -9.11 16.66
N ASP A 117 6.49 -9.87 15.57
CA ASP A 117 6.63 -11.33 15.61
C ASP A 117 7.95 -11.75 16.27
N ARG A 118 9.06 -11.07 15.95
CA ARG A 118 10.35 -11.33 16.60
C ARG A 118 10.34 -11.00 18.08
N TRP A 119 9.75 -9.86 18.46
CA TRP A 119 9.64 -9.48 19.86
C TRP A 119 8.81 -10.50 20.64
N THR A 120 7.65 -10.87 20.10
CA THR A 120 6.76 -11.87 20.67
C THR A 120 7.45 -13.23 20.80
N GLY A 121 8.16 -13.68 19.76
CA GLY A 121 8.97 -14.89 19.78
C GLY A 121 10.06 -14.86 20.86
N GLY A 122 10.74 -13.73 21.04
CA GLY A 122 11.75 -13.56 22.10
C GLY A 122 11.16 -13.62 23.52
N GLN A 123 9.93 -13.14 23.72
CA GLN A 123 9.23 -13.30 25.01
C GLN A 123 8.93 -14.78 25.30
N PHE A 124 8.52 -15.55 24.29
CA PHE A 124 8.27 -16.99 24.46
C PHE A 124 9.56 -17.79 24.63
N ASP A 125 10.63 -17.47 23.91
CA ASP A 125 11.93 -18.15 24.04
C ASP A 125 12.50 -18.00 25.46
N GLY A 126 12.38 -16.80 26.05
CA GLY A 126 12.76 -16.54 27.44
C GLY A 126 11.92 -17.27 28.49
N LEU A 127 10.69 -17.70 28.14
CA LEU A 127 9.84 -18.54 28.99
C LEU A 127 10.10 -20.04 28.80
N THR A 128 10.66 -20.44 27.66
CA THR A 128 10.99 -21.85 27.35
C THR A 128 12.43 -22.23 27.67
N GLN A 129 13.29 -21.27 28.00
CA GLN A 129 14.65 -21.55 28.45
C GLN A 129 14.62 -22.06 29.91
N PRO A 130 14.97 -23.33 30.18
CA PRO A 130 15.18 -23.76 31.56
C PRO A 130 16.35 -22.97 32.15
N PRO A 131 16.28 -22.55 33.43
CA PRO A 131 17.34 -21.77 34.04
C PRO A 131 18.67 -22.52 33.93
N ALA A 132 19.67 -21.86 33.34
CA ALA A 132 21.03 -22.35 33.26
C ALA A 132 21.64 -22.41 34.66
N GLY A 133 21.39 -23.52 35.36
CA GLY A 133 21.92 -23.82 36.68
C GLY A 133 20.95 -23.51 37.81
N GLY A 134 20.47 -24.57 38.50
CA GLY A 134 19.98 -24.46 39.88
C GLY A 134 18.50 -24.80 40.09
N GLN A 135 18.25 -26.10 40.33
CA GLN A 135 17.09 -26.75 40.95
C GLN A 135 15.71 -26.69 40.25
N PRO A 136 14.99 -27.83 40.20
CA PRO A 136 13.62 -27.89 39.71
C PRO A 136 12.67 -27.17 40.69
N GLN A 137 12.18 -25.99 40.33
CA GLN A 137 11.03 -25.41 41.00
C GLN A 137 9.76 -26.14 40.54
N PRO A 138 8.94 -26.70 41.44
CA PRO A 138 7.66 -27.27 41.05
C PRO A 138 6.74 -26.19 40.49
N PRO A 139 5.98 -26.49 39.42
CA PRO A 139 5.12 -25.52 38.78
C PRO A 139 3.97 -25.19 39.75
N PHE A 140 3.93 -23.95 40.20
CA PHE A 140 2.83 -23.33 40.97
C PHE A 140 2.67 -23.83 42.41
N LEU A 141 3.30 -23.12 43.36
CA LEU A 141 2.77 -23.05 44.71
C LEU A 141 1.48 -22.22 44.68
N SER A 142 0.35 -22.91 44.60
CA SER A 142 -0.99 -22.35 44.78
C SER A 142 -1.06 -21.55 46.09
N LYS A 143 -1.30 -20.24 46.01
CA LYS A 143 -1.52 -19.37 47.19
C LYS A 143 -2.86 -19.60 47.90
N LEU A 144 -3.34 -20.84 47.94
CA LEU A 144 -4.61 -21.23 48.57
C LEU A 144 -4.42 -21.97 49.91
N GLN A 145 -3.20 -22.11 50.40
CA GLN A 145 -2.91 -22.85 51.65
C GLN A 145 -3.04 -22.03 52.94
N ASN A 146 -3.39 -20.74 52.87
CA ASN A 146 -3.52 -19.85 54.04
C ASN A 146 -4.97 -19.44 54.34
N TYR A 147 -5.91 -20.38 54.25
CA TYR A 147 -7.23 -20.23 54.86
C TYR A 147 -7.51 -21.43 55.77
N HIS A 148 -7.20 -21.27 57.05
CA HIS A 148 -7.77 -22.02 58.16
C HIS A 148 -7.95 -21.06 59.34
#